data_AF-A0A2V7E7L0-F1
#
_entry.id   AF-A0A2V7E7L0-F1
#
_cell.length_a   1.000
_cell.length_b   1.000
_cell.length_c   1.000
_cell.angle_alpha   90.00
_cell.angle_beta   90.00
_cell.angle_gamma   90.00
#
_symmetry.space_group_name_H-M   'P 1'
#
loop_
_entity.id
_entity.type
_entity.pdbx_description
1 polymer ?
#
loop_
_entity_poly.entity_id
_entity_poly.type
_entity_poly.pdbx_seq_one_letter_code
_entity_poly.pdbx_strand_id
1 'polypeptide(L)'
;MRSVIRLVITIGVALWVSTSGGGAALAQTTTAPAAPGPGPETKPDLLGDLTSDVELTRASIQVRRQALVTAAMDLEPKQADVFWPLYREYRAEMAKVNDRFVRLLLGYLESYDSLTDDAAGKMLGEYLSIDRARNSVKTKYVPLFGKVIPAKQVARFFQIDNKLDAVINAELATLIPLAR
;
A
#
# COMPACT_ATOMS: atom_id res chain seq x y z
N MET A 1 -11.46 -1.36 -19.96
CA MET A 1 -10.62 -0.73 -18.91
C MET A 1 -10.11 -1.78 -17.92
N ARG A 2 -9.38 -2.81 -18.39
CA ARG A 2 -8.91 -3.96 -17.58
C ARG A 2 -7.40 -4.25 -17.75
N SER A 3 -6.61 -3.25 -18.18
CA SER A 3 -5.28 -3.52 -18.75
C SER A 3 -4.11 -2.69 -18.22
N VAL A 4 -4.21 -2.03 -17.05
CA VAL A 4 -3.09 -1.19 -16.55
C VAL A 4 -2.40 -1.73 -15.28
N ILE A 5 -2.91 -2.77 -14.63
CA ILE A 5 -2.33 -3.28 -13.36
C ILE A 5 -1.47 -4.56 -13.54
N ARG A 6 -0.94 -4.82 -14.75
CA ARG A 6 0.03 -5.91 -14.96
C ARG A 6 1.16 -5.52 -15.91
N LEU A 7 2.11 -4.74 -15.42
CA LEU A 7 3.47 -4.61 -15.91
C LEU A 7 4.21 -3.86 -14.78
N VAL A 8 5.19 -4.38 -14.04
CA VAL A 8 6.46 -4.99 -14.45
C VAL A 8 7.01 -5.75 -13.24
N ILE A 9 6.97 -7.08 -13.24
CA ILE A 9 8.04 -7.95 -12.73
C ILE A 9 7.98 -9.24 -13.53
N THR A 10 8.70 -9.29 -14.65
CA THR A 10 9.01 -10.54 -15.36
C THR A 10 10.50 -10.57 -15.65
N ILE A 11 11.25 -11.20 -14.75
CA ILE A 11 12.51 -11.86 -15.07
C ILE A 11 12.20 -13.34 -15.01
N GLY A 12 12.35 -14.05 -16.12
CA GLY A 12 12.09 -15.49 -16.17
C GLY A 12 11.97 -16.02 -17.59
N VAL A 13 13.12 -16.14 -18.26
CA VAL A 13 13.31 -16.92 -19.48
C VAL A 13 12.87 -18.37 -19.25
N ALA A 14 11.99 -18.90 -20.11
CA ALA A 14 11.91 -20.34 -20.38
C ALA A 14 11.32 -20.56 -21.78
N LEU A 15 12.22 -20.62 -22.76
CA LEU A 15 12.01 -21.25 -24.05
C LEU A 15 11.65 -22.73 -23.81
N TRP A 16 10.54 -23.22 -24.37
CA TRP A 16 10.41 -24.63 -24.72
C TRP A 16 10.00 -24.73 -26.18
N VAL A 17 10.99 -25.06 -27.00
CA VAL A 17 10.84 -25.65 -28.32
C VAL A 17 10.51 -27.13 -28.10
N SER A 18 9.50 -27.65 -28.78
CA SER A 18 9.40 -29.08 -29.05
C SER A 18 8.74 -29.32 -30.41
N THR A 19 9.53 -29.93 -31.28
CA THR A 19 9.20 -30.49 -32.58
C THR A 19 8.67 -31.92 -32.44
N SER A 20 7.83 -32.32 -33.39
CA SER A 20 7.46 -33.68 -33.87
C SER A 20 5.95 -33.69 -34.13
N GLY A 21 5.39 -34.27 -35.17
CA GLY A 21 5.79 -35.33 -36.10
C GLY A 21 4.48 -36.06 -36.44
N GLY A 22 4.25 -36.43 -37.70
CA GLY A 22 2.91 -36.73 -38.23
C GLY A 22 2.23 -38.02 -37.72
N GLY A 23 0.95 -38.17 -38.07
CA GLY A 23 0.28 -39.47 -37.98
C GLY A 23 -1.23 -39.43 -37.73
N ALA A 24 -1.99 -39.64 -38.82
CA ALA A 24 -3.29 -40.29 -38.93
C ALA A 24 -4.41 -40.05 -37.88
N ALA A 25 -5.49 -39.46 -38.39
CA ALA A 25 -6.80 -39.34 -37.76
C ALA A 25 -7.45 -40.70 -37.47
N LEU A 26 -7.98 -40.85 -36.26
CA LEU A 26 -9.13 -41.70 -35.96
C LEU A 26 -10.15 -40.82 -35.23
N ALA A 27 -11.32 -40.68 -35.84
CA ALA A 27 -12.44 -39.92 -35.32
C ALA A 27 -12.94 -40.55 -34.01
N GLN A 28 -12.75 -39.85 -32.90
CA GLN A 28 -13.51 -40.05 -31.68
C GLN A 28 -14.49 -38.90 -31.57
N THR A 29 -15.78 -39.18 -31.78
CA THR A 29 -16.86 -38.31 -31.34
C THR A 29 -16.87 -38.30 -29.81
N THR A 30 -16.07 -37.41 -29.23
CA THR A 30 -16.21 -37.00 -27.85
C THR A 30 -17.37 -36.03 -27.78
N THR A 31 -18.47 -36.44 -27.16
CA THR A 31 -19.48 -35.51 -26.65
C THR A 31 -18.79 -34.60 -25.66
N ALA A 32 -18.54 -33.35 -26.06
CA ALA A 32 -18.04 -32.31 -25.17
C ALA A 32 -19.04 -32.12 -24.01
N PRO A 33 -18.62 -32.11 -22.75
CA PRO A 33 -19.47 -31.66 -21.67
C PRO A 33 -19.84 -30.21 -21.95
N ALA A 34 -21.14 -29.90 -21.82
CA ALA A 34 -21.66 -28.55 -21.96
C ALA A 34 -20.83 -27.60 -21.08
N ALA A 35 -20.35 -26.51 -21.70
CA ALA A 35 -19.74 -25.42 -20.96
C ALA A 35 -20.69 -24.99 -19.84
N PRO A 36 -20.22 -24.75 -18.61
CA PRO A 36 -21.04 -24.13 -17.59
C PRO A 36 -21.55 -22.81 -18.17
N GLY A 37 -22.87 -22.64 -18.21
CA GLY A 37 -23.47 -21.36 -18.54
C GLY A 37 -22.88 -20.27 -17.64
N PRO A 38 -22.86 -19.00 -18.08
CA PRO A 38 -22.37 -17.91 -17.26
C PRO A 38 -23.13 -17.95 -15.93
N GLY A 39 -22.42 -18.32 -14.86
CA GLY A 39 -22.94 -18.21 -13.51
C GLY A 39 -23.36 -16.77 -13.26
N PRO A 40 -24.26 -16.52 -12.29
CA PRO A 40 -24.69 -15.16 -12.00
C PRO A 40 -23.46 -14.29 -11.81
N GLU A 41 -23.29 -13.29 -12.68
CA GLU A 41 -22.25 -12.29 -12.55
C GLU A 41 -22.54 -11.54 -11.25
N THR A 42 -21.86 -11.94 -10.17
CA THR A 42 -21.81 -11.16 -8.94
C THR A 42 -21.29 -9.80 -9.34
N LYS A 43 -22.12 -8.76 -9.19
CA LYS A 43 -21.67 -7.38 -9.36
C LYS A 43 -20.39 -7.21 -8.55
N PRO A 44 -19.27 -6.77 -9.14
CA PRO A 44 -18.04 -6.61 -8.40
C PRO A 44 -18.31 -5.73 -7.20
N ASP A 45 -18.00 -6.22 -5.99
CA ASP A 45 -17.97 -5.37 -4.81
C ASP A 45 -16.70 -4.53 -4.91
N LEU A 46 -16.77 -3.50 -5.75
CA LEU A 46 -15.63 -2.65 -6.08
C LEU A 46 -15.03 -2.02 -4.82
N LEU A 47 -15.84 -1.73 -3.81
CA LEU A 47 -15.38 -1.19 -2.54
C LEU A 47 -14.73 -2.27 -1.66
N GLY A 48 -15.30 -3.47 -1.60
CA GLY A 48 -14.70 -4.63 -0.93
C GLY A 48 -13.35 -5.04 -1.52
N ASP A 49 -13.25 -5.09 -2.85
CA ASP A 49 -12.02 -5.44 -3.57
C ASP A 49 -10.93 -4.37 -3.37
N LEU A 50 -11.29 -3.07 -3.48
CA LEU A 50 -10.36 -1.97 -3.24
C LEU A 50 -9.86 -1.93 -1.79
N THR A 51 -10.73 -2.20 -0.82
CA THR A 51 -10.34 -2.20 0.60
C THR A 51 -9.40 -3.37 0.93
N SER A 52 -9.66 -4.55 0.40
CA SER A 52 -8.76 -5.71 0.49
C SER A 52 -7.39 -5.44 -0.13
N ASP A 53 -7.35 -4.86 -1.33
CA ASP A 53 -6.11 -4.50 -2.00
C ASP A 53 -5.32 -3.43 -1.22
N VAL A 54 -6.01 -2.47 -0.60
CA VAL A 54 -5.40 -1.47 0.28
C VAL A 54 -4.79 -2.12 1.53
N GLU A 55 -5.45 -3.10 2.13
CA GLU A 55 -4.95 -3.81 3.31
C GLU A 55 -3.70 -4.64 2.98
N LEU A 56 -3.73 -5.41 1.89
CA LEU A 56 -2.57 -6.18 1.41
C LEU A 56 -1.39 -5.26 1.06
N THR A 57 -1.67 -4.15 0.39
CA THR A 57 -0.68 -3.13 0.06
C THR A 57 -0.09 -2.52 1.33
N ARG A 58 -0.92 -2.19 2.32
CA ARG A 58 -0.49 -1.66 3.61
C ARG A 58 0.41 -2.66 4.34
N ALA A 59 0.03 -3.93 4.41
CA ALA A 59 0.83 -4.97 5.05
C ALA A 59 2.22 -5.10 4.41
N SER A 60 2.26 -5.15 3.06
CA SER A 60 3.51 -5.18 2.28
C SER A 60 4.39 -3.95 2.56
N ILE A 61 3.80 -2.75 2.60
CA ILE A 61 4.50 -1.51 2.93
C ILE A 61 5.09 -1.56 4.34
N GLN A 62 4.34 -2.05 5.34
CA GLN A 62 4.84 -2.11 6.72
C GLN A 62 5.99 -3.11 6.86
N VAL A 63 5.89 -4.29 6.23
CA VAL A 63 6.98 -5.28 6.23
C VAL A 63 8.24 -4.71 5.57
N ARG A 64 8.11 -4.11 4.39
CA ARG A 64 9.24 -3.48 3.68
C ARG A 64 9.83 -2.32 4.47
N ARG A 65 8.99 -1.49 5.09
CA ARG A 65 9.43 -0.39 5.96
C ARG A 65 10.23 -0.92 7.14
N GLN A 66 9.73 -1.94 7.83
CA GLN A 66 10.44 -2.54 8.95
C GLN A 66 11.81 -3.06 8.51
N ALA A 67 11.89 -3.80 7.41
CA ALA A 67 13.15 -4.30 6.86
C ALA A 67 14.15 -3.19 6.52
N LEU A 68 13.68 -2.09 5.91
CA LEU A 68 14.53 -0.93 5.59
C LEU A 68 15.01 -0.21 6.86
N VAL A 69 14.15 -0.07 7.88
CA VAL A 69 14.55 0.48 9.18
C VAL A 69 15.59 -0.43 9.84
N THR A 70 15.39 -1.76 9.84
CA THR A 70 16.36 -2.72 10.36
C THR A 70 17.71 -2.57 9.69
N ALA A 71 17.75 -2.52 8.35
CA ALA A 71 18.98 -2.43 7.58
C ALA A 71 19.71 -1.08 7.76
N ALA A 72 18.97 0.01 7.97
CA ALA A 72 19.55 1.35 7.98
C ALA A 72 19.88 1.89 9.38
N MET A 73 19.26 1.35 10.44
CA MET A 73 19.43 1.89 11.80
C MET A 73 20.76 1.51 12.46
N ASP A 74 21.31 0.33 12.14
CA ASP A 74 22.55 -0.21 12.73
C ASP A 74 22.50 -0.16 14.27
N LEU A 75 21.46 -0.77 14.84
CA LEU A 75 21.25 -0.83 16.29
C LEU A 75 22.08 -1.96 16.89
N GLU A 76 22.73 -1.67 18.02
CA GLU A 76 23.28 -2.73 18.86
C GLU A 76 22.15 -3.64 19.38
N PRO A 77 22.41 -4.92 19.68
CA PRO A 77 21.38 -5.86 20.14
C PRO A 77 20.54 -5.31 21.31
N LYS A 78 21.19 -4.73 22.32
CA LYS A 78 20.51 -4.15 23.49
C LYS A 78 19.64 -2.94 23.14
N GLN A 79 20.02 -2.15 22.14
CA GLN A 79 19.23 -1.02 21.66
C GLN A 79 18.03 -1.51 20.85
N ALA A 80 18.21 -2.55 20.04
CA ALA A 80 17.13 -3.15 19.27
C ALA A 80 16.00 -3.67 20.17
N ASP A 81 16.34 -4.33 21.28
CA ASP A 81 15.38 -4.90 22.24
C ASP A 81 14.39 -3.85 22.79
N VAL A 82 14.88 -2.63 23.04
CA VAL A 82 14.07 -1.52 23.55
C VAL A 82 13.47 -0.65 22.44
N PHE A 83 14.11 -0.59 21.27
CA PHE A 83 13.64 0.19 20.12
C PHE A 83 12.40 -0.43 19.47
N TRP A 84 12.41 -1.73 19.20
CA TRP A 84 11.36 -2.38 18.41
C TRP A 84 9.96 -2.35 19.04
N PRO A 85 9.79 -2.51 20.37
CA PRO A 85 8.49 -2.30 21.01
C PRO A 85 7.95 -0.89 20.78
N LEU A 86 8.78 0.13 21.00
CA LEU A 86 8.39 1.53 20.82
C LEU A 86 8.12 1.87 19.35
N TYR A 87 8.89 1.28 18.42
CA TYR A 87 8.63 1.36 16.99
C TYR A 87 7.24 0.81 16.64
N ARG A 88 6.85 -0.35 17.15
CA ARG A 88 5.52 -0.92 16.88
C ARG A 88 4.40 -0.03 17.40
N GLU A 89 4.55 0.53 18.60
CA GLU A 89 3.59 1.50 19.15
C GLU A 89 3.48 2.74 18.26
N TYR A 90 4.61 3.33 17.88
CA TYR A 90 4.67 4.47 16.97
C TYR A 90 3.96 4.17 15.64
N ARG A 91 4.25 3.02 15.02
CA ARG A 91 3.63 2.63 13.74
C ARG A 91 2.14 2.35 13.89
N ALA A 92 1.68 1.82 15.02
CA ALA A 92 0.27 1.62 15.30
C ALA A 92 -0.48 2.97 15.44
N GLU A 93 0.10 3.96 16.11
CA GLU A 93 -0.50 5.31 16.17
C GLU A 93 -0.50 6.01 14.82
N MET A 94 0.59 5.90 14.05
CA MET A 94 0.64 6.42 12.67
C MET A 94 -0.40 5.74 11.77
N ALA A 95 -0.63 4.43 11.93
CA ALA A 95 -1.63 3.69 11.14
C ALA A 95 -3.04 4.26 11.36
N LYS A 96 -3.44 4.53 12.60
CA LYS A 96 -4.75 5.15 12.91
C LYS A 96 -4.95 6.50 12.20
N VAL A 97 -3.90 7.32 12.15
CA VAL A 97 -3.95 8.60 11.44
C VAL A 97 -4.02 8.37 9.92
N ASN A 98 -3.25 7.42 9.39
CA ASN A 98 -3.26 7.10 7.96
C ASN A 98 -4.57 6.46 7.50
N ASP A 99 -5.32 5.78 8.37
CA ASP A 99 -6.64 5.27 8.03
C ASP A 99 -7.64 6.40 7.76
N ARG A 100 -7.49 7.55 8.44
CA ARG A 100 -8.26 8.76 8.12
C ARG A 100 -7.92 9.27 6.72
N PHE A 101 -6.64 9.28 6.37
CA PHE A 101 -6.19 9.69 5.05
C PHE A 101 -6.71 8.78 3.93
N VAL A 102 -6.69 7.47 4.14
CA VAL A 102 -7.26 6.51 3.17
C VAL A 102 -8.76 6.77 2.98
N ARG A 103 -9.53 6.96 4.06
CA ARG A 103 -10.96 7.29 3.95
C ARG A 103 -11.20 8.62 3.23
N LEU A 104 -10.41 9.65 3.53
CA LEU A 104 -10.49 10.94 2.87
C LEU A 104 -10.23 10.80 1.36
N LEU A 105 -9.18 10.07 1.00
CA LEU A 105 -8.83 9.82 -0.40
C LEU A 105 -9.92 9.04 -1.14
N LEU A 106 -10.44 7.96 -0.56
CA LEU A 106 -11.52 7.18 -1.16
C LEU A 106 -12.77 8.04 -1.36
N GLY A 107 -13.16 8.83 -0.36
CA GLY A 107 -14.31 9.74 -0.47
C GLY A 107 -14.10 10.84 -1.53
N TYR A 108 -12.88 11.35 -1.67
CA TYR A 108 -12.53 12.27 -2.75
C TYR A 108 -12.67 11.62 -4.13
N LEU A 109 -12.15 10.41 -4.31
CA LEU A 109 -12.21 9.69 -5.59
C LEU A 109 -13.65 9.30 -5.96
N GLU A 110 -14.47 8.92 -4.97
CA GLU A 110 -15.88 8.60 -5.16
C GLU A 110 -16.72 9.82 -5.57
N SER A 111 -16.43 10.99 -5.00
CA SER A 111 -17.16 12.23 -5.29
C SER A 111 -16.50 13.11 -6.36
N TYR A 112 -15.44 12.62 -7.02
CA TYR A 112 -14.57 13.43 -7.88
C TYR A 112 -15.33 14.21 -8.96
N ASP A 113 -16.26 13.57 -9.66
CA ASP A 113 -17.02 14.20 -10.75
C ASP A 113 -18.10 15.17 -10.26
N SER A 114 -18.49 15.10 -8.99
CA SER A 114 -19.59 15.85 -8.37
C SER A 114 -19.14 16.64 -7.14
N LEU A 115 -17.85 16.99 -7.05
CA LEU A 115 -17.29 17.67 -5.89
C LEU A 115 -17.83 19.10 -5.80
N THR A 116 -18.45 19.45 -4.69
CA THR A 116 -18.92 20.81 -4.42
C THR A 116 -17.88 21.61 -3.65
N ASP A 117 -17.93 22.94 -3.73
CA ASP A 117 -17.02 23.83 -2.99
C ASP A 117 -17.03 23.57 -1.47
N ASP A 118 -18.22 23.36 -0.89
CA ASP A 118 -18.36 23.04 0.54
C ASP A 118 -17.70 21.69 0.89
N ALA A 119 -17.90 20.67 0.04
CA ALA A 119 -17.25 19.36 0.23
C ALA A 119 -15.73 19.47 0.08
N ALA A 120 -15.24 20.19 -0.94
CA ALA A 120 -13.82 20.44 -1.15
C ALA A 120 -13.18 21.14 0.05
N GLY A 121 -13.85 22.18 0.60
CA GLY A 121 -13.39 22.89 1.79
C GLY A 121 -13.29 21.99 3.02
N LYS A 122 -14.28 21.12 3.24
CA LYS A 122 -14.27 20.13 4.34
C LYS A 122 -13.15 19.10 4.16
N MET A 123 -12.96 18.59 2.95
CA MET A 123 -11.90 17.62 2.64
C MET A 123 -10.51 18.22 2.84
N LEU A 124 -10.29 19.47 2.41
CA LEU A 124 -9.04 20.18 2.65
C LEU A 124 -8.80 20.40 4.15
N GLY A 125 -9.85 20.75 4.91
CA GLY A 125 -9.78 20.88 6.36
C GLY A 125 -9.36 19.58 7.05
N GLU A 126 -9.93 18.44 6.64
CA GLU A 126 -9.57 17.12 7.16
C GLU A 126 -8.15 16.71 6.73
N TYR A 127 -7.74 16.98 5.50
CA TYR A 127 -6.38 16.75 5.03
C TYR A 127 -5.35 17.45 5.93
N LEU A 128 -5.54 18.75 6.20
CA LEU A 128 -4.65 19.52 7.07
C LEU A 128 -4.71 19.05 8.53
N SER A 129 -5.86 18.57 8.99
CA SER A 129 -6.03 17.95 10.31
C SER A 129 -5.22 16.66 10.44
N ILE A 130 -5.22 15.82 9.40
CA ILE A 130 -4.43 14.59 9.33
C ILE A 130 -2.94 14.91 9.38
N ASP A 131 -2.47 15.89 8.61
CA ASP A 131 -1.05 16.27 8.61
C ASP A 131 -0.59 16.78 9.98
N ARG A 132 -1.43 17.59 10.65
CA ARG A 132 -1.17 17.97 12.05
C ARG A 132 -1.10 16.74 12.96
N ALA A 133 -2.04 15.80 12.84
CA ALA A 133 -2.05 14.59 13.66
C ALA A 133 -0.81 13.71 13.43
N ARG A 134 -0.35 13.55 12.18
CA ARG A 134 0.90 12.84 11.86
C ARG A 134 2.08 13.50 12.56
N ASN A 135 2.17 14.83 12.49
CA ASN A 135 3.23 15.57 13.15
C ASN A 135 3.15 15.44 14.68
N SER A 136 1.95 15.50 15.26
CA SER A 136 1.76 15.29 16.71
C SER A 136 2.24 13.91 17.17
N VAL A 137 1.97 12.85 16.40
CA VAL A 137 2.52 11.51 16.70
C VAL A 137 4.05 11.53 16.63
N LYS A 138 4.64 12.11 15.57
CA LYS A 138 6.11 12.24 15.48
C LYS A 138 6.69 13.02 16.68
N THR A 139 6.12 14.16 17.03
CA THR A 139 6.52 14.99 18.18
C THR A 139 6.42 14.23 19.51
N LYS A 140 5.38 13.42 19.70
CA LYS A 140 5.21 12.58 20.91
C LYS A 140 6.32 11.53 21.01
N TYR A 141 6.67 10.87 19.91
CA TYR A 141 7.58 9.73 19.93
C TYR A 141 9.06 10.09 19.89
N VAL A 142 9.45 11.24 19.32
CA VAL A 142 10.84 11.73 19.35
C VAL A 142 11.48 11.67 20.76
N PRO A 143 10.89 12.27 21.81
CA PRO A 143 11.46 12.19 23.16
C PRO A 143 11.38 10.80 23.78
N LEU A 144 10.43 9.95 23.37
CA LEU A 144 10.34 8.56 23.86
C LEU A 144 11.49 7.72 23.30
N PHE A 145 11.79 7.85 22.00
CA PHE A 145 12.95 7.20 21.40
C PHE A 145 14.26 7.72 22.00
N GLY A 146 14.34 9.01 22.32
CA GLY A 146 15.50 9.61 22.99
C GLY A 146 15.81 9.04 24.38
N LYS A 147 14.87 8.34 25.02
CA LYS A 147 15.11 7.65 26.30
C LYS A 147 15.77 6.28 26.12
N VAL A 148 15.70 5.69 24.93
CA VAL A 148 16.13 4.28 24.69
C VAL A 148 17.28 4.16 23.71
N ILE A 149 17.51 5.16 22.86
CA ILE A 149 18.63 5.20 21.89
C ILE A 149 19.27 6.60 21.83
N PRO A 150 20.57 6.71 21.47
CA PRO A 150 21.25 7.99 21.31
C PRO A 150 20.56 8.94 20.32
N ALA A 151 20.62 10.25 20.57
CA ALA A 151 19.97 11.28 19.76
C ALA A 151 20.30 11.19 18.26
N LYS A 152 21.54 10.81 17.89
CA LYS A 152 21.93 10.58 16.48
C LYS A 152 21.13 9.45 15.84
N GLN A 153 20.88 8.36 16.56
CA GLN A 153 20.06 7.26 16.07
C GLN A 153 18.57 7.64 16.00
N VAL A 154 18.07 8.45 16.94
CA VAL A 154 16.71 9.01 16.86
C VAL A 154 16.55 9.84 15.58
N ALA A 155 17.48 10.77 15.32
CA ALA A 155 17.46 11.59 14.12
C ALA A 155 17.53 10.72 12.85
N ARG A 156 18.41 9.73 12.82
CA ARG A 156 18.52 8.75 11.72
C ARG A 156 17.19 8.02 11.48
N PHE A 157 16.53 7.55 12.53
CA PHE A 157 15.24 6.88 12.42
C PHE A 157 14.20 7.77 11.73
N PHE A 158 14.00 8.99 12.21
CA PHE A 158 13.01 9.91 11.64
C PHE A 158 13.40 10.40 10.23
N GLN A 159 14.69 10.48 9.90
CA GLN A 159 15.13 10.70 8.52
C GLN A 159 14.73 9.55 7.58
N ILE A 160 14.93 8.29 8.02
CA ILE A 160 14.50 7.11 7.26
C ILE A 160 12.98 7.11 7.10
N ASP A 161 12.23 7.29 8.19
CA ASP A 161 10.77 7.27 8.17
C ASP A 161 10.19 8.35 7.24
N ASN A 162 10.74 9.57 7.29
CA ASN A 162 10.35 10.65 6.39
C ASN A 162 10.67 10.36 4.91
N LYS A 163 11.80 9.72 4.60
CA LYS A 163 12.14 9.32 3.22
C LYS A 163 11.16 8.29 2.68
N LEU A 164 10.77 7.32 3.52
CA LEU A 164 9.80 6.30 3.14
C LEU A 164 8.41 6.91 2.93
N ASP A 165 7.99 7.85 3.78
CA ASP A 165 6.75 8.60 3.59
C ASP A 165 6.79 9.42 2.29
N ALA A 166 7.91 10.06 1.96
CA ALA A 166 8.05 10.85 0.74
C ALA A 166 7.88 10.01 -0.53
N VAL A 167 8.44 8.80 -0.56
CA VAL A 167 8.27 7.87 -1.71
C VAL A 167 6.81 7.47 -1.88
N ILE A 168 6.11 7.14 -0.78
CA ILE A 168 4.70 6.78 -0.83
C ILE A 168 3.85 7.98 -1.29
N ASN A 169 4.14 9.17 -0.77
CA ASN A 169 3.42 10.39 -1.14
C ASN A 169 3.64 10.76 -2.62
N ALA A 170 4.85 10.55 -3.15
CA ALA A 170 5.14 10.77 -4.56
C ALA A 170 4.33 9.83 -5.45
N GLU A 171 4.24 8.54 -5.09
CA GLU A 171 3.42 7.58 -5.82
C GLU A 171 1.94 7.97 -5.79
N LEU A 172 1.41 8.30 -4.61
CA LEU A 172 0.01 8.74 -4.46
C LEU A 172 -0.28 9.99 -5.28
N ALA A 173 0.65 10.95 -5.35
CA ALA A 173 0.47 12.17 -6.13
C ALA A 173 0.27 11.90 -7.63
N THR A 174 0.72 10.76 -8.16
CA THR A 174 0.48 10.38 -9.56
C THR A 174 -0.94 9.84 -9.80
N LEU A 175 -1.58 9.34 -8.75
CA LEU A 175 -2.89 8.67 -8.82
C LEU A 175 -4.05 9.62 -8.47
N ILE A 176 -3.78 10.67 -7.69
CA ILE A 176 -4.80 11.59 -7.20
C ILE A 176 -5.02 12.70 -8.24
N PRO A 177 -6.20 12.76 -8.89
CA PRO A 177 -6.48 13.84 -9.83
C PRO A 177 -6.67 15.17 -9.09
N LEU A 178 -6.39 16.29 -9.76
CA LEU A 178 -6.68 17.62 -9.23
C LEU A 178 -8.18 17.89 -9.23
N ALA A 179 -8.67 18.58 -8.19
CA ALA A 179 -10.05 19.02 -8.11
C ALA A 179 -10.39 19.93 -9.29
N ARG A 180 -11.63 19.83 -9.79
CA ARG A 180 -12.11 20.54 -10.98
C ARG A 180 -13.45 21.20 -10.73
#